data_AF-A0A4Q5X5D9-F1
#
_entry.id   AF-A0A4Q5X5D9-F1
#
_cell.length_a   1.000
_cell.length_b   1.000
_cell.length_c   1.000
_cell.angle_alpha   90.00
_cell.angle_beta   90.00
_cell.angle_gamma   90.00
#
_symmetry.space_group_name_H-M   'P 1'
#
loop_
_entity.id
_entity.type
_entity.pdbx_description
1 polymer ?
#
loop_
_entity_poly.entity_id
_entity_poly.type
_entity_poly.pdbx_seq_one_letter_code
_entity_poly.pdbx_strand_id
1 'polypeptide(L)'
;MAFIDDFKKFAFKGNVVDLAVGVVIGGAFGKIVSALVADLVMPIVALVLPSGDWRKSGMVLKQAAEPKDNVVLAYGDFIGSVLDFFVVALVLFLIVSRIIKAAEHRFGHHDPAAPPPAVKECPACCETVPAKATRCKYCTSELPAAA
;
A
#
# COMPACT_ATOMS: atom_id res chain seq x y z
N MET A 1 30.49 20.63 7.35
CA MET A 1 30.21 20.34 5.93
C MET A 1 30.12 18.83 5.68
N ALA A 2 31.02 18.01 6.24
CA ALA A 2 30.99 16.54 6.12
C ALA A 2 29.64 15.87 6.42
N PHE A 3 28.95 16.23 7.51
CA PHE A 3 27.66 15.59 7.87
C PHE A 3 26.55 15.80 6.82
N ILE A 4 26.47 16.98 6.20
CA ILE A 4 25.47 17.26 5.16
C ILE A 4 25.82 16.50 3.88
N ASP A 5 27.11 16.40 3.55
CA ASP A 5 27.56 15.65 2.37
C ASP A 5 27.40 14.13 2.56
N ASP A 6 27.63 13.61 3.77
CA ASP A 6 27.42 12.21 4.11
C ASP A 6 25.92 11.87 4.23
N PHE A 7 25.10 12.77 4.78
CA PHE A 7 23.65 12.63 4.78
C PHE A 7 23.08 12.69 3.36
N LYS A 8 23.60 13.56 2.50
CA LYS A 8 23.24 13.65 1.09
C LYS A 8 23.59 12.33 0.38
N LYS A 9 24.79 11.78 0.56
CA LYS A 9 25.19 10.48 0.01
C LYS A 9 24.33 9.32 0.52
N PHE A 10 23.94 9.35 1.80
CA PHE A 10 23.04 8.35 2.38
C PHE A 10 21.61 8.47 1.84
N ALA A 11 21.07 9.69 1.74
CA ALA A 11 19.73 9.97 1.22
C ALA A 11 19.60 9.64 -0.27
N PHE A 12 20.66 9.84 -1.07
CA PHE A 12 20.67 9.47 -2.49
C PHE A 12 20.95 7.99 -2.76
N LYS A 13 21.05 7.15 -1.73
CA LYS A 13 21.06 5.70 -1.90
C LYS A 13 19.64 5.30 -2.36
N GLY A 14 19.47 5.07 -3.67
CA GLY A 14 18.17 4.99 -4.36
C GLY A 14 17.07 4.20 -3.64
N ASN A 15 17.44 3.11 -2.96
CA ASN A 15 16.50 2.29 -2.17
C ASN A 15 15.76 3.06 -1.05
N VAL A 16 16.36 4.11 -0.46
CA VAL A 16 15.74 4.91 0.61
C VAL A 16 14.73 5.91 0.04
N VAL A 17 15.05 6.51 -1.11
CA VAL A 17 14.16 7.47 -1.78
C VAL A 17 12.91 6.76 -2.30
N ASP A 18 13.08 5.61 -2.95
CA ASP A 18 11.95 4.84 -3.48
C ASP A 18 11.04 4.33 -2.37
N LEU A 19 11.62 3.88 -1.25
CA LEU A 19 10.86 3.49 -0.06
C LEU A 19 10.11 4.69 0.55
N ALA A 20 10.76 5.85 0.67
CA ALA A 20 10.13 7.05 1.21
C ALA A 20 8.96 7.53 0.33
N VAL A 21 9.15 7.54 -0.99
CA VAL A 21 8.10 7.87 -1.96
C VAL A 21 6.95 6.86 -1.85
N GLY A 22 7.24 5.57 -1.76
CA GLY A 22 6.23 4.51 -1.58
C GLY A 22 5.38 4.69 -0.32
N VAL A 23 6.00 5.02 0.82
CA VAL A 23 5.28 5.26 2.09
C VAL A 23 4.40 6.51 2.01
N VAL A 24 4.91 7.60 1.44
CA VAL A 24 4.17 8.87 1.31
C VAL A 24 2.97 8.71 0.37
N ILE A 25 3.17 8.09 -0.79
CA ILE A 25 2.10 7.82 -1.75
C ILE A 25 1.10 6.83 -1.15
N GLY A 26 1.56 5.77 -0.49
CA GLY A 26 0.69 4.79 0.17
C GLY A 26 -0.21 5.42 1.23
N GLY A 27 0.35 6.32 2.07
CA GLY A 27 -0.42 7.05 3.07
C GLY A 27 -1.44 8.01 2.48
N ALA A 28 -1.10 8.72 1.40
CA ALA A 28 -2.03 9.60 0.70
C ALA A 28 -3.15 8.82 -0.01
N PHE A 29 -2.82 7.73 -0.68
CA PHE A 29 -3.78 6.88 -1.38
C PHE A 29 -4.75 6.22 -0.42
N GLY A 30 -4.28 5.77 0.76
CA GLY A 30 -5.14 5.25 1.83
C GLY A 30 -6.23 6.24 2.23
N LYS A 31 -5.91 7.54 2.34
CA LYS A 31 -6.91 8.58 2.65
C LYS A 31 -7.97 8.73 1.55
N ILE A 32 -7.56 8.69 0.28
CA ILE A 32 -8.47 8.78 -0.87
C ILE A 32 -9.47 7.62 -0.84
N VAL A 33 -8.97 6.41 -0.58
CA VAL A 33 -9.80 5.21 -0.47
C VAL A 33 -10.75 5.30 0.72
N SER A 34 -10.26 5.70 1.89
CA SER A 34 -11.11 5.85 3.08
C SER A 34 -12.22 6.88 2.85
N ALA A 35 -11.91 8.00 2.19
CA ALA A 35 -12.92 9.00 1.81
C ALA A 35 -13.94 8.43 0.81
N LEU A 36 -13.49 7.70 -0.21
CA LEU A 36 -14.39 7.06 -1.19
C LEU A 36 -15.39 6.12 -0.49
N VAL A 37 -14.93 5.34 0.48
CA VAL A 37 -15.79 4.39 1.18
C VAL A 37 -16.73 5.11 2.15
N ALA A 38 -16.22 6.06 2.93
CA ALA A 38 -17.01 6.85 3.87
C ALA A 38 -18.08 7.72 3.18
N ASP A 39 -17.75 8.30 2.02
CA ASP A 39 -18.61 9.28 1.37
C ASP A 39 -19.53 8.68 0.29
N LEU A 40 -19.16 7.56 -0.35
CA LEU A 40 -19.97 6.95 -1.41
C LEU A 40 -20.57 5.60 -1.01
N VAL A 41 -19.77 4.72 -0.40
CA VAL A 41 -20.21 3.34 -0.15
C VAL A 41 -21.10 3.29 1.08
N MET A 42 -20.71 3.99 2.14
CA MET A 42 -21.44 4.01 3.40
C MET A 42 -22.87 4.54 3.30
N PRO A 43 -23.17 5.63 2.55
CA PRO A 43 -24.54 6.05 2.31
C PRO A 43 -25.37 4.98 1.59
N ILE A 44 -24.81 4.30 0.59
CA ILE A 44 -25.51 3.25 -0.15
C ILE A 44 -25.79 2.03 0.75
N VAL A 45 -24.82 1.64 1.58
CA VAL A 45 -24.98 0.56 2.56
C VAL A 45 -26.01 0.94 3.63
N ALA A 46 -26.02 2.19 4.07
CA ALA A 46 -26.98 2.72 5.03
C ALA A 46 -28.42 2.84 4.47
N LEU A 47 -28.59 2.90 3.15
CA LEU A 47 -29.92 2.85 2.51
C LEU A 47 -30.51 1.43 2.50
N VAL A 48 -29.65 0.39 2.49
CA VAL A 48 -30.08 -1.02 2.44
C VAL A 48 -30.29 -1.61 3.84
N LEU A 49 -29.52 -1.14 4.83
CA LEU A 49 -29.70 -1.51 6.24
C LEU A 49 -30.73 -0.54 6.88
N PRO A 50 -31.92 -1.00 7.30
CA PRO A 50 -32.90 -0.12 7.94
C PRO A 50 -32.31 0.44 9.23
N SER A 51 -32.22 1.78 9.31
CA SER A 51 -31.86 2.54 10.51
C SER A 51 -30.50 2.18 11.14
N GLY A 52 -29.50 3.04 10.92
CA GLY A 52 -28.20 3.04 11.63
C GLY A 52 -28.28 3.26 13.16
N ASP A 53 -29.44 3.04 13.77
CA ASP A 53 -29.68 3.12 15.21
C ASP A 53 -28.95 2.02 15.99
N TRP A 54 -28.57 0.92 15.32
CA TRP A 54 -27.69 -0.10 15.90
C TRP A 54 -26.29 0.44 16.20
N ARG A 55 -25.79 1.45 15.46
CA ARG A 55 -24.50 2.11 15.77
C ARG A 55 -24.59 2.99 17.01
N LYS A 56 -25.76 3.58 17.26
CA LYS A 56 -26.05 4.40 18.45
C LYS A 56 -26.46 3.56 19.66
N SER A 57 -26.54 2.25 19.52
CA SER A 57 -26.85 1.33 20.60
C SER A 57 -25.66 1.25 21.55
N GLY A 58 -25.73 2.00 22.65
CA GLY A 58 -24.75 1.98 23.73
C GLY A 58 -25.42 1.64 25.07
N MET A 59 -24.78 0.78 25.86
CA MET A 59 -25.20 0.54 27.24
C MET A 59 -24.53 1.58 28.12
N VAL A 60 -25.31 2.40 28.82
CA VAL A 60 -24.80 3.39 29.78
C VAL A 60 -24.41 2.66 31.07
N LEU A 61 -23.12 2.54 31.34
CA LEU A 61 -22.62 1.83 32.54
C LEU A 61 -22.63 2.70 33.80
N LYS A 62 -22.56 4.02 33.65
CA LYS A 62 -22.71 5.01 34.73
C LYS A 62 -23.37 6.28 34.20
N GLN A 63 -24.50 6.67 34.80
CA GLN A 63 -25.06 8.01 34.65
C GLN A 63 -24.31 8.95 35.60
N ALA A 64 -23.51 9.86 35.05
CA ALA A 64 -23.00 11.00 35.79
C ALA A 64 -23.98 12.17 35.66
N ALA A 65 -24.00 13.07 36.65
CA ALA A 65 -24.95 14.19 36.73
C ALA A 65 -24.79 15.23 35.59
N GLU A 66 -23.72 15.15 34.81
CA GLU A 66 -23.50 15.97 33.62
C GLU A 66 -23.47 15.10 32.35
N PRO A 67 -24.14 15.53 31.26
CA PRO A 67 -24.26 14.76 30.02
C PRO A 67 -22.94 14.48 29.28
N LYS A 68 -21.83 15.07 29.74
CA LYS A 68 -20.48 14.88 29.18
C LYS A 68 -19.64 13.77 29.86
N ASP A 69 -20.03 13.30 31.04
CA ASP A 69 -19.27 12.32 31.84
C ASP A 69 -19.94 10.94 31.91
N ASN A 70 -20.93 10.69 31.07
CA ASN A 70 -21.54 9.38 30.95
C ASN A 70 -20.55 8.40 30.31
N VAL A 71 -20.14 7.38 31.07
CA VAL A 71 -19.35 6.27 30.54
C VAL A 71 -20.32 5.33 29.81
N VAL A 72 -20.46 5.55 28.50
CA VAL A 72 -21.30 4.75 27.62
C VAL A 72 -20.42 3.74 26.89
N LEU A 73 -20.70 2.45 27.05
CA LEU A 73 -20.15 1.43 26.17
C LEU A 73 -20.96 1.43 24.87
N ALA A 74 -20.48 2.18 23.88
CA ALA A 74 -21.02 2.21 22.52
C ALA A 74 -20.60 0.96 21.73
N TYR A 75 -21.12 -0.21 22.13
CA TYR A 75 -20.87 -1.48 21.42
C TYR A 75 -21.35 -1.42 19.95
N GLY A 76 -22.40 -0.64 19.70
CA GLY A 76 -22.89 -0.34 18.35
C GLY A 76 -21.86 0.34 17.46
N ASP A 77 -21.14 1.32 17.97
CA ASP A 77 -20.12 2.07 17.22
C ASP A 77 -18.89 1.21 16.93
N PHE A 78 -18.52 0.34 17.88
CA PHE A 78 -17.47 -0.64 17.67
C PHE A 78 -17.81 -1.62 16.55
N ILE A 79 -19.01 -2.22 16.55
CA ILE A 79 -19.44 -3.08 15.43
C ILE A 79 -19.52 -2.29 14.12
N GLY A 80 -19.93 -1.01 14.20
CA GLY A 80 -19.96 -0.09 13.07
C GLY A 80 -18.59 0.05 12.42
N SER A 81 -17.58 0.39 13.21
CA SER A 81 -16.20 0.54 12.74
C SER A 81 -15.59 -0.76 12.22
N VAL A 82 -15.92 -1.92 12.81
CA VAL A 82 -15.50 -3.23 12.28
C VAL A 82 -16.12 -3.49 10.91
N LEU A 83 -17.43 -3.25 10.74
CA LEU A 83 -18.09 -3.39 9.45
C LEU A 83 -17.49 -2.43 8.41
N ASP A 84 -17.22 -1.20 8.80
CA ASP A 84 -16.61 -0.18 7.94
C ASP A 84 -15.23 -0.63 7.46
N PHE A 85 -14.40 -1.20 8.35
CA PHE A 85 -13.13 -1.80 7.97
C PHE A 85 -13.28 -2.92 6.92
N PHE A 86 -14.25 -3.83 7.11
CA PHE A 86 -14.51 -4.89 6.13
C PHE A 86 -14.98 -4.36 4.79
N VAL A 87 -15.85 -3.34 4.78
CA VAL A 87 -16.32 -2.70 3.55
C VAL A 87 -15.17 -1.99 2.83
N VAL A 88 -14.33 -1.23 3.55
CA VAL A 88 -13.14 -0.58 2.98
C VAL A 88 -12.19 -1.63 2.38
N ALA A 89 -11.90 -2.70 3.12
CA ALA A 89 -11.02 -3.77 2.66
C ALA A 89 -11.56 -4.47 1.40
N LEU A 90 -12.87 -4.73 1.34
CA LEU A 90 -13.51 -5.34 0.18
C LEU A 90 -13.43 -4.42 -1.05
N VAL A 91 -13.72 -3.13 -0.89
CA VAL A 91 -13.66 -2.15 -1.97
C VAL A 91 -12.23 -1.98 -2.48
N LEU A 92 -11.25 -1.87 -1.58
CA LEU A 92 -9.82 -1.86 -1.92
C LEU A 92 -9.43 -3.08 -2.74
N PHE A 93 -9.80 -4.26 -2.25
CA PHE A 93 -9.50 -5.52 -2.92
C PHE A 93 -10.08 -5.55 -4.33
N LEU A 94 -11.33 -5.10 -4.53
CA LEU A 94 -11.95 -5.05 -5.85
C LEU A 94 -11.25 -4.07 -6.80
N ILE A 95 -10.89 -2.87 -6.32
CA ILE A 95 -10.22 -1.85 -7.12
C ILE A 95 -8.81 -2.33 -7.50
N VAL A 96 -8.01 -2.74 -6.52
CA VAL A 96 -6.63 -3.20 -6.73
C VAL A 96 -6.61 -4.46 -7.58
N SER A 97 -7.49 -5.44 -7.34
CA SER A 97 -7.58 -6.65 -8.16
C SER A 97 -7.95 -6.32 -9.61
N ARG A 98 -8.84 -5.35 -9.84
CA ARG A 98 -9.15 -4.91 -11.22
C ARG A 98 -7.98 -4.19 -11.88
N ILE A 99 -7.27 -3.33 -11.15
CA ILE A 99 -6.10 -2.63 -11.69
C ILE A 99 -5.00 -3.62 -12.02
N ILE A 100 -4.70 -4.57 -11.12
CA ILE A 100 -3.69 -5.61 -11.35
C ILE A 100 -4.08 -6.47 -12.55
N LYS A 101 -5.32 -6.97 -12.62
CA LYS A 101 -5.80 -7.75 -13.78
C LYS A 101 -5.74 -6.96 -15.08
N ALA A 102 -6.07 -5.67 -15.05
CA ALA A 102 -5.99 -4.79 -16.23
C ALA A 102 -4.53 -4.49 -16.62
N ALA A 103 -3.64 -4.37 -15.64
CA ALA A 103 -2.22 -4.18 -15.84
C ALA A 103 -1.57 -5.45 -16.42
N GLU A 104 -1.89 -6.63 -15.91
CA GLU A 104 -1.45 -7.92 -16.47
C GLU A 104 -1.89 -8.08 -17.93
N HIS A 105 -3.12 -7.68 -18.25
CA HIS A 105 -3.65 -7.75 -19.63
C HIS A 105 -3.03 -6.72 -20.59
N ARG A 106 -2.46 -5.61 -20.09
CA ARG A 106 -1.89 -4.52 -20.90
C ARG A 106 -0.36 -4.49 -20.92
N PHE A 107 0.29 -4.97 -19.86
CA PHE A 107 1.73 -4.85 -19.61
C PHE A 107 2.34 -6.23 -19.31
N GLY A 108 2.00 -7.23 -20.14
CA GLY A 108 2.41 -8.62 -19.98
C GLY A 108 3.82 -8.79 -19.38
N HIS A 109 3.87 -9.51 -18.25
CA HIS A 109 5.10 -9.90 -17.54
C HIS A 109 6.07 -8.78 -17.13
N HIS A 110 5.59 -7.59 -16.74
CA HIS A 110 6.35 -6.75 -15.81
C HIS A 110 5.78 -6.96 -14.41
N ASP A 111 6.39 -7.85 -13.65
CA ASP A 111 6.11 -8.01 -12.23
C ASP A 111 6.76 -6.81 -11.50
N PRO A 112 6.00 -5.82 -11.00
CA PRO A 112 6.58 -4.68 -10.29
C PRO A 112 7.19 -5.07 -8.94
N ALA A 113 7.01 -6.33 -8.52
CA ALA A 113 7.63 -6.93 -7.34
C ALA A 113 8.78 -7.89 -7.69
N ALA A 114 9.22 -7.96 -8.96
CA ALA A 114 10.44 -8.69 -9.29
C ALA A 114 11.61 -8.05 -8.51
N PRO A 115 12.35 -8.83 -7.68
CA PRO A 115 13.54 -8.32 -7.01
C PRO A 115 14.47 -7.70 -8.06
N PRO A 116 15.18 -6.59 -7.72
CA PRO A 116 16.03 -5.88 -8.66
C PRO A 116 16.84 -6.90 -9.44
N PRO A 117 16.85 -6.82 -10.79
CA PRO A 117 17.36 -7.88 -11.64
C PRO A 117 18.75 -8.23 -11.14
N ALA A 118 18.93 -9.47 -10.65
CA ALA A 118 20.23 -9.93 -10.17
C ALA A 118 21.25 -9.59 -11.26
N VAL A 119 22.22 -8.75 -10.92
CA VAL A 119 23.23 -8.24 -11.85
C VAL A 119 24.51 -9.02 -11.61
N LYS A 120 25.13 -9.49 -12.69
CA LYS A 120 26.46 -10.08 -12.67
C LYS A 120 27.44 -9.15 -13.39
N GLU A 121 28.67 -9.10 -12.92
CA GLU A 121 29.73 -8.36 -13.60
C GLU A 121 30.26 -9.19 -14.77
N CYS A 122 30.38 -8.56 -15.94
CA CYS A 122 30.98 -9.19 -17.10
C CYS A 122 32.51 -9.31 -16.90
N PRO A 123 33.11 -10.51 -16.90
CA PRO A 123 34.55 -10.68 -16.66
C PRO A 123 35.45 -10.08 -17.76
N ALA A 124 34.91 -9.86 -18.96
CA ALA A 124 35.67 -9.31 -20.09
C ALA A 124 35.71 -7.78 -20.14
N CYS A 125 34.66 -7.09 -19.66
CA CYS A 125 34.52 -5.65 -19.81
C CYS A 125 34.11 -4.91 -18.54
N CYS A 126 34.00 -5.63 -17.42
CA CYS A 126 33.65 -5.12 -16.09
C CYS A 126 32.32 -4.36 -16.00
N GLU A 127 31.47 -4.45 -17.02
CA GLU A 127 30.17 -3.77 -17.06
C GLU A 127 29.11 -4.62 -16.37
N THR A 128 28.11 -3.97 -15.77
CA THR A 128 26.98 -4.66 -15.11
C THR A 128 25.99 -5.22 -16.13
N VAL A 129 25.76 -6.52 -16.10
CA VAL A 129 24.87 -7.22 -17.05
C VAL A 129 23.84 -8.03 -16.27
N PRO A 130 22.58 -8.12 -16.73
CA PRO A 130 21.58 -8.98 -16.08
C PRO A 130 22.08 -10.43 -15.96
N ALA A 131 21.85 -11.07 -14.80
CA ALA A 131 22.37 -12.41 -14.47
C ALA A 131 21.97 -13.48 -15.50
N LYS A 132 20.78 -13.33 -16.09
CA LYS A 132 20.25 -14.23 -17.13
C LYS A 132 20.86 -14.01 -18.51
N ALA A 133 21.68 -12.98 -18.72
CA ALA A 133 22.30 -12.75 -20.03
C ALA A 133 23.37 -13.82 -20.31
N THR A 134 23.25 -14.44 -21.49
CA THR A 134 24.24 -15.36 -22.05
C THR A 134 25.33 -14.63 -22.84
N ARG A 135 25.06 -13.39 -23.28
CA ARG A 135 26.04 -12.52 -23.96
C ARG A 135 25.99 -11.10 -23.41
N CYS A 136 27.17 -10.49 -23.28
CA CYS A 136 27.29 -9.10 -22.86
C CYS A 136 26.86 -8.14 -23.99
N LYS A 137 26.02 -7.15 -23.69
CA LYS A 137 25.56 -6.13 -24.65
C LYS A 137 26.68 -5.19 -25.11
N TYR A 138 27.66 -4.93 -24.23
CA TYR A 138 28.71 -3.93 -24.46
C TYR A 138 29.90 -4.50 -25.23
N CYS A 139 30.36 -5.69 -24.86
CA CYS A 139 31.56 -6.30 -25.44
C CYS A 139 31.31 -7.60 -26.21
N THR A 140 30.04 -8.03 -26.36
CA THR A 140 29.61 -9.23 -27.11
C THR A 140 30.22 -10.57 -26.69
N SER A 141 31.02 -10.58 -25.61
CA SER A 141 31.59 -11.79 -25.00
C SER A 141 30.50 -12.71 -24.45
N GLU A 142 30.78 -14.01 -24.50
CA GLU A 142 29.93 -15.04 -23.91
C GLU A 142 30.11 -15.02 -22.39
N LEU A 143 29.02 -14.87 -21.65
CA LEU A 143 29.03 -14.85 -20.20
C LEU A 143 28.79 -16.27 -19.71
N PRO A 144 29.57 -16.78 -18.73
CA PRO A 144 29.27 -18.05 -18.12
C PRO A 144 27.84 -18.02 -17.54
N ALA A 145 27.12 -19.12 -17.74
CA ALA A 145 25.79 -19.29 -17.18
C ALA A 145 25.89 -19.13 -15.65
N ALA A 146 25.04 -18.27 -15.07
CA ALA A 146 25.00 -18.12 -13.63
C ALA A 146 24.56 -19.46 -13.02
N ALA A 147 25.38 -20.00 -12.12
CA ALA A 147 25.05 -21.19 -11.32
C ALA A 147 23.92 -20.88 -10.33
#